data_AF-B0DR56-F1
#
_entry.id   AF-B0DR56-F1
#
_cell.length_a   1.000
_cell.length_b   1.000
_cell.length_c   1.000
_cell.angle_alpha   90.00
_cell.angle_beta   90.00
_cell.angle_gamma   90.00
#
_symmetry.space_group_name_H-M   'P 1'
#
loop_
_entity.id
_entity.type
_entity.pdbx_description
1 polymer ?
#
loop_
_entity_poly.entity_id
_entity_poly.type
_entity_poly.pdbx_seq_one_letter_code
_entity_poly.pdbx_strand_id
1 'polypeptide(L)'
;MAYDKNGRAYLKRAFNTQVCEQLNAWLHGYQSILKCMTPGNFNWFLHTMLFYHTKYVLRKQEMKKSEEDEEENLGLYEEAQDNEDN
;
A
#
# COMPACT_ATOMS: atom_id res chain seq x y z
N MET A 1 -15.91 -1.24 18.71
CA MET A 1 -15.82 -1.59 17.28
C MET A 1 -15.80 -0.29 16.49
N ALA A 2 -14.98 -0.19 15.45
CA ALA A 2 -14.98 0.92 14.49
C ALA A 2 -15.25 0.36 13.09
N TYR A 3 -15.68 1.20 12.16
CA TYR A 3 -16.00 0.78 10.79
C TYR A 3 -15.10 1.52 9.80
N ASP A 4 -14.60 0.81 8.79
CA ASP A 4 -13.85 1.42 7.69
C ASP A 4 -14.79 2.10 6.67
N LYS A 5 -14.21 2.75 5.67
CA LYS A 5 -14.96 3.37 4.56
C LYS A 5 -15.83 2.40 3.72
N ASN A 6 -15.63 1.09 3.90
CA ASN A 6 -16.38 0.03 3.23
C ASN A 6 -17.41 -0.65 4.17
N GLY A 7 -17.62 -0.11 5.38
CA GLY A 7 -18.52 -0.68 6.38
C GLY A 7 -18.00 -1.93 7.09
N ARG A 8 -16.72 -2.28 6.94
CA ARG A 8 -16.11 -3.45 7.62
C ARG A 8 -15.77 -3.09 9.06
N ALA A 9 -16.28 -3.90 10.00
CA ALA A 9 -15.97 -3.76 11.41
C ALA A 9 -14.51 -4.14 11.69
N TYR A 10 -13.80 -3.31 12.46
CA TYR A 10 -12.47 -3.63 12.95
C TYR A 10 -12.33 -3.24 14.43
N LEU A 11 -11.42 -3.95 15.10
CA LEU A 11 -11.00 -3.65 16.45
C LEU A 11 -9.93 -2.56 16.42
N LYS A 12 -10.33 -1.32 16.70
CA LYS A 12 -9.43 -0.15 16.71
C LYS A 12 -8.13 -0.37 17.48
N ARG A 13 -8.19 -1.08 18.61
CA ARG A 13 -7.00 -1.42 19.41
C ARG A 13 -6.04 -2.34 18.65
N ALA A 14 -6.55 -3.45 18.11
CA ALA A 14 -5.73 -4.41 17.37
C ALA A 14 -5.10 -3.78 16.11
N PHE A 15 -5.88 -2.95 15.40
CA PHE A 15 -5.38 -2.20 14.25
C PHE A 15 -4.22 -1.27 14.63
N ASN A 16 -4.40 -0.43 15.66
CA ASN A 16 -3.34 0.48 16.11
C ASN A 16 -2.08 -0.29 16.55
N THR A 17 -2.25 -1.42 17.24
CA THR A 17 -1.13 -2.29 17.62
C THR A 17 -0.37 -2.78 16.38
N GLN A 18 -1.07 -3.36 15.40
CA GLN A 18 -0.43 -3.87 14.19
C GLN A 18 0.30 -2.79 13.38
N VAL A 19 -0.29 -1.59 13.27
CA VAL A 19 0.34 -0.47 12.56
C VAL A 19 1.61 -0.02 13.29
N CYS A 20 1.58 0.06 14.62
CA CYS A 20 2.77 0.41 15.42
C CYS A 20 3.87 -0.66 15.29
N GLU A 21 3.52 -1.95 15.32
CA GLU A 21 4.48 -3.04 15.16
C GLU A 21 5.16 -3.01 13.79
N GLN A 22 4.38 -2.83 12.72
CA GLN A 22 4.92 -2.71 11.36
C GLN A 22 5.83 -1.48 11.23
N LEU A 23 5.41 -0.33 11.77
CA LEU A 23 6.22 0.88 11.74
C LEU A 23 7.53 0.69 12.52
N ASN A 24 7.48 0.11 13.71
CA ASN A 24 8.67 -0.14 14.52
C ASN A 24 9.62 -1.14 13.86
N ALA A 25 9.09 -2.18 13.20
CA ALA A 25 9.90 -3.12 12.42
C ALA A 25 10.60 -2.42 11.25
N TRP A 26 9.91 -1.52 10.55
CA TRP A 26 10.50 -0.72 9.48
C TRP A 26 11.62 0.20 9.98
N LEU A 27 11.43 0.83 11.15
CA LEU A 27 12.43 1.72 11.75
C LEU A 27 13.63 0.97 12.37
N HIS A 28 13.52 -0.33 12.62
CA HIS A 28 14.57 -1.12 13.27
C HIS A 28 15.91 -1.03 12.53
N GLY A 29 15.90 -1.03 11.20
CA GLY A 29 17.11 -0.89 10.37
C GLY A 29 17.79 0.48 10.44
N TYR A 30 17.09 1.51 10.92
CA TYR A 30 17.56 2.89 10.98
C TYR A 30 17.85 3.37 12.41
N GLN A 31 17.84 2.46 13.38
CA GLN A 31 17.89 2.81 14.79
C GLN A 31 19.10 3.68 15.18
N SER A 32 20.26 3.46 14.57
CA SER A 32 21.49 4.21 14.88
C SER A 32 21.37 5.69 14.57
N ILE A 33 20.85 6.04 13.38
CA ILE A 33 20.68 7.45 12.98
C ILE A 33 19.49 8.09 13.71
N LEU A 34 18.40 7.34 13.92
CA LEU A 34 17.22 7.85 14.60
C LEU A 34 17.50 8.20 16.07
N LYS A 35 18.34 7.42 16.75
CA LYS A 35 18.76 7.69 18.13
C LYS A 35 19.55 8.99 18.30
N CYS A 36 20.18 9.49 17.24
CA CYS A 36 20.94 10.73 17.25
C CYS A 36 20.09 11.97 16.94
N MET A 37 18.79 11.79 16.61
CA MET A 37 17.92 12.92 16.25
C MET A 37 17.30 13.59 17.47
N THR A 38 17.09 14.90 17.36
CA THR A 38 16.19 15.60 18.29
C THR A 38 14.75 15.15 18.03
N PRO A 39 13.84 15.25 19.02
CA PRO A 39 12.43 14.92 18.81
C PRO A 39 11.78 15.66 17.63
N GLY A 40 12.16 16.93 17.40
CA GLY A 40 11.68 17.71 16.26
C GLY A 40 12.14 17.15 14.91
N ASN A 41 13.42 16.78 14.80
CA ASN A 41 13.97 16.19 13.59
C ASN A 41 13.39 14.80 13.33
N PHE A 42 13.18 14.00 14.37
CA PHE A 42 12.54 12.70 14.26
C PHE A 42 11.09 12.81 13.78
N ASN A 43 10.32 13.75 14.30
CA ASN A 43 8.94 14.01 13.85
C ASN A 43 8.89 14.41 12.38
N TRP A 44 9.76 15.33 11.96
CA TRP A 44 9.86 15.74 10.56
C TRP A 44 10.25 14.57 9.66
N PHE A 45 11.28 13.80 10.07
CA PHE A 45 11.73 12.61 9.35
C PHE A 45 10.60 11.59 9.15
N LEU A 46 9.88 11.24 10.22
CA LEU A 46 8.76 10.30 10.15
C LEU A 46 7.68 10.80 9.20
N HIS A 47 7.31 12.08 9.30
CA HIS A 47 6.29 12.67 8.44
C HIS A 47 6.69 12.59 6.96
N THR A 48 7.91 13.03 6.63
CA THR A 48 8.43 13.01 5.27
C THR A 48 8.52 11.59 4.72
N MET A 49 9.06 10.65 5.49
CA MET A 49 9.19 9.26 5.03
C MET A 49 7.84 8.61 4.76
N LEU A 50 6.88 8.75 5.68
CA LEU A 50 5.53 8.20 5.49
C LEU A 50 4.83 8.83 4.28
N PHE A 51 5.01 10.14 4.07
CA PHE A 51 4.45 10.83 2.91
C PHE A 51 5.01 10.28 1.59
N TYR A 52 6.33 10.21 1.46
CA TYR A 52 6.97 9.68 0.25
C TYR A 52 6.63 8.21 0.01
N HIS A 53 6.65 7.39 1.06
CA HIS A 53 6.31 5.98 0.97
C HIS A 53 4.86 5.78 0.52
N THR A 54 3.92 6.53 1.09
CA THR A 54 2.51 6.48 0.69
C THR A 54 2.34 6.83 -0.80
N LYS A 55 2.99 7.91 -1.27
CA LYS A 55 2.96 8.28 -2.69
C LYS A 55 3.58 7.21 -3.60
N TYR A 56 4.64 6.54 -3.15
CA TYR A 56 5.24 5.44 -3.89
C TYR A 56 4.30 4.23 -3.99
N VAL A 57 3.69 3.83 -2.87
CA VAL A 57 2.77 2.68 -2.82
C VAL A 57 1.53 2.93 -3.67
N LEU A 58 0.92 4.12 -3.59
CA LEU A 58 -0.25 4.47 -4.41
C LEU A 58 0.07 4.39 -5.90
N ARG A 59 1.18 4.99 -6.35
CA ARG A 59 1.61 4.89 -7.76
C ARG A 59 1.86 3.45 -8.20
N LYS A 60 2.49 2.65 -7.33
CA LYS A 60 2.74 1.22 -7.61
C LYS A 60 1.43 0.43 -7.71
N GLN A 61 0.43 0.77 -6.92
CA GLN A 61 -0.90 0.15 -6.99
C GLN A 61 -1.64 0.56 -8.27
N GLU A 62 -1.53 1.82 -8.69
CA GLU A 62 -2.09 2.32 -9.95
C GLU A 62 -1.48 1.58 -11.15
N MET A 63 -0.15 1.41 -11.18
CA MET A 63 0.55 0.66 -12.26
C MET A 63 0.13 -0.81 -12.33
N LYS A 64 0.01 -1.47 -11.18
CA LYS A 64 -0.46 -2.86 -11.14
C LYS A 64 -1.88 -3.01 -11.64
N LYS A 65 -2.76 -2.06 -11.27
CA LYS A 65 -4.13 -2.06 -11.75
C LYS A 65 -4.19 -1.89 -13.26
N SER A 66 -3.39 -0.99 -13.84
CA SER A 66 -3.35 -0.85 -15.30
C SER A 66 -2.79 -2.08 -16.01
N GLU A 67 -1.80 -2.77 -15.43
CA GLU A 67 -1.28 -4.03 -15.97
C GLU A 67 -2.33 -5.15 -15.93
N GLU A 68 -3.06 -5.28 -14.82
CA GLU A 68 -4.17 -6.23 -14.67
C GLU A 68 -5.34 -5.91 -15.64
N ASP A 69 -5.71 -4.63 -15.79
CA ASP A 69 -6.75 -4.18 -16.72
C ASP A 69 -6.34 -4.42 -18.21
N GLU A 70 -5.06 -4.28 -18.54
CA GLU A 70 -4.52 -4.58 -19.89
C GLU A 70 -4.46 -6.08 -20.19
N GLU A 71 -4.07 -6.90 -19.22
CA GLU A 71 -4.03 -8.37 -19.35
C GLU A 71 -5.44 -8.98 -19.47
N GLU A 72 -6.42 -8.47 -18.71
CA GLU A 72 -7.84 -8.84 -18.83
C GLU A 72 -8.42 -8.44 -20.20
N ASN A 73 -8.04 -7.26 -20.72
CA ASN A 73 -8.50 -6.81 -22.04
C ASN A 73 -7.88 -7.61 -23.19
N LEU A 74 -6.61 -8.04 -23.09
CA LEU A 74 -5.95 -8.88 -24.09
C LEU A 74 -6.52 -10.31 -24.14
N GLY A 75 -6.98 -10.85 -23.00
CA GLY A 75 -7.63 -12.16 -22.92
C GLY A 75 -9.02 -12.25 -23.57
N LEU A 76 -9.66 -11.11 -23.86
CA LEU A 76 -10.98 -11.06 -24.50
C LEU A 76 -10.94 -11.08 -26.04
N TYR A 77 -9.78 -10.86 -26.66
CA TYR A 77 -9.65 -10.87 -28.13
C TYR A 77 -9.36 -12.27 -28.70
N GLU A 78 -8.91 -13.24 -27.89
CA GLU A 78 -8.60 -14.60 -28.37
C GLU A 78 -9.82 -15.54 -28.47
N GLU A 79 -10.99 -15.19 -27.92
CA GLU A 79 -12.20 -16.04 -27.98
C GLU A 79 -13.15 -15.73 -29.16
N ALA A 80 -12.78 -14.85 -30.10
CA ALA A 80 -13.65 -14.41 -31.19
C ALA A 80 -13.33 -14.98 -32.59
N GLN A 81 -12.56 -16.08 -32.70
CA GLN A 81 -12.34 -16.77 -33.97
C GLN A 81 -12.50 -18.29 -33.84
N ASP A 82 -13.75 -18.76 -33.81
CA ASP A 82 -14.13 -20.00 -34.52
C ASP A 82 -15.66 -20.16 -34.46
N ASN A 83 -16.36 -19.70 -35.48
CA ASN A 83 -17.69 -20.19 -35.91
C ASN A 83 -18.11 -19.46 -37.20
N GLU A 84 -17.29 -19.54 -38.24
CA GLU A 84 -17.78 -19.46 -39.61
C GLU A 84 -17.10 -20.58 -40.40
N ASP A 85 -17.81 -21.69 -40.58
CA ASP A 85 -17.73 -22.49 -41.81
C ASP A 85 -18.95 -23.43 -41.90
N ASN A 86 -19.95 -22.89 -42.62
CA ASN A 86 -20.86 -23.52 -43.58
C ASN A 86 -21.38 -24.95 -43.36
#